data_AF-A0AAW3MUI6-F1
#
_entry.id   AF-A0AAW3MUI6-F1
#
_cell.length_a   1.000
_cell.length_b   1.000
_cell.length_c   1.000
_cell.angle_alpha   90.00
_cell.angle_beta   90.00
_cell.angle_gamma   90.00
#
_symmetry.space_group_name_H-M   'P 1'
#
loop_
_entity.id
_entity.type
_entity.pdbx_description
1 polymer ?
#
loop_
_entity_poly.entity_id
_entity_poly.type
_entity_poly.pdbx_seq_one_letter_code
_entity_poly.pdbx_strand_id
1 'polypeptide(L)'
;MNKLIRKTVAGAMAACLTLLPLAQAHAVAGPSACTTGGVAVGFFNGVLTSQNEATYALVHLRAQFGRQTAQGEPIRYETFYNHTNGLEDFVETFAQRLKEEDGVLDNRFELFNEAVRGNGTMLDTIGTVMPAVKNIVTGVVDAFAAFVARALTAMLANPPTMSNYTEHQGRIAALALEGKKMLFFAHSQGNLFVNQAYAYALTKVGPESVKVVHAAPASPMLNGEHTLADKDLVINALRAAGTVAGNTDSIPGYSDRRPGLNGKKDFLGHGLLEIYLNPSLTTSSRLKAEVGTALSSLVAPPAAAATGFISATMTWDGVGDADLHTFEPDGTHVFFGNRVGRSGYLDVDNTQQLGPEHYYSTCSASVLQTGTYRFMVANFSRADGRKVTLQVSSNNDGVLGTATATLGPATGTTANIQLLNVTVTQDPATGQFRASIAQ
;
A
#
# COMPACT_ATOMS: atom_id res chain seq x y z
N MET A 1 18.79 -38.55 87.53
CA MET A 1 18.60 -37.34 88.38
C MET A 1 19.32 -36.17 87.72
N ASN A 2 18.56 -35.10 87.40
CA ASN A 2 18.95 -33.69 87.20
C ASN A 2 20.04 -33.32 86.18
N LYS A 3 19.97 -32.26 85.36
CA LYS A 3 19.02 -31.16 85.06
C LYS A 3 19.59 -30.49 83.77
N LEU A 4 18.80 -30.21 82.72
CA LEU A 4 18.20 -28.88 82.42
C LEU A 4 19.29 -27.80 82.12
N ILE A 5 19.42 -27.07 80.98
CA ILE A 5 18.46 -26.27 80.17
C ILE A 5 19.12 -25.78 78.84
N ARG A 6 18.35 -25.83 77.74
CA ARG A 6 18.20 -24.96 76.52
C ARG A 6 19.40 -24.11 76.01
N LYS A 7 19.69 -24.07 74.69
CA LYS A 7 18.91 -23.36 73.64
C LYS A 7 19.44 -23.69 72.23
N THR A 8 18.48 -23.92 71.33
CA THR A 8 18.43 -23.89 69.86
C THR A 8 19.52 -23.13 69.08
N VAL A 9 20.02 -23.70 67.97
CA VAL A 9 19.74 -23.30 66.56
C VAL A 9 20.07 -24.49 65.64
N ALA A 10 19.14 -24.83 64.74
CA ALA A 10 19.23 -25.92 63.79
C ALA A 10 19.93 -25.50 62.49
N GLY A 11 20.82 -26.37 62.00
CA GLY A 11 20.91 -26.83 60.61
C GLY A 11 21.20 -25.82 59.49
N ALA A 12 22.38 -25.97 58.86
CA ALA A 12 22.52 -26.03 57.40
C ALA A 12 23.98 -26.38 57.01
N MET A 13 24.27 -27.67 56.80
CA MET A 13 25.39 -28.07 55.94
C MET A 13 24.90 -28.00 54.50
N ALA A 14 25.34 -26.98 53.77
CA ALA A 14 25.09 -26.85 52.34
C ALA A 14 25.94 -27.88 51.58
N ALA A 15 25.27 -28.81 50.91
CA ALA A 15 25.85 -29.68 49.92
C ALA A 15 26.36 -28.84 48.74
N CYS A 16 27.65 -28.98 48.44
CA CYS A 16 28.29 -28.38 47.27
C CYS A 16 27.88 -29.18 46.02
N LEU A 17 26.69 -28.91 45.48
CA LEU A 17 26.30 -29.33 44.13
C LEU A 17 26.88 -28.32 43.13
N THR A 18 27.83 -28.77 42.33
CA THR A 18 28.35 -28.03 41.17
C THR A 18 27.22 -27.81 40.16
N LEU A 19 26.74 -26.57 40.07
CA LEU A 19 25.87 -26.09 38.99
C LEU A 19 26.70 -26.05 37.70
N LEU A 20 26.55 -27.08 36.85
CA LEU A 20 26.88 -26.95 35.44
C LEU A 20 25.86 -26.00 34.79
N PRO A 21 26.28 -24.96 34.05
CA PRO A 21 25.34 -24.15 33.30
C PRO A 21 24.74 -25.04 32.21
N LEU A 22 23.43 -25.27 32.28
CA LEU A 22 22.66 -25.77 31.14
C LEU A 22 22.83 -24.74 30.02
N ALA A 23 23.71 -25.04 29.06
CA ALA A 23 23.73 -24.34 27.81
C ALA A 23 22.35 -24.53 27.18
N GLN A 24 21.52 -23.48 27.21
CA GLN A 24 20.34 -23.41 26.37
C GLN A 24 20.83 -23.52 24.93
N ALA A 25 20.59 -24.67 24.30
CA ALA A 25 20.73 -24.82 22.87
C ALA A 25 19.77 -23.80 22.25
N HIS A 26 20.30 -22.64 21.86
CA HIS A 26 19.60 -21.74 20.97
C HIS A 26 19.47 -22.53 19.68
N ALA A 27 18.26 -23.03 19.38
CA ALA A 27 17.97 -23.63 18.09
C ALA A 27 18.41 -22.61 17.04
N VAL A 28 19.41 -22.97 16.23
CA VAL A 28 19.80 -22.16 15.09
C VAL A 28 18.54 -22.00 14.26
N ALA A 29 18.03 -20.78 14.13
CA ALA A 29 16.86 -20.50 13.33
C ALA A 29 17.13 -21.06 11.93
N GLY A 30 16.27 -21.98 11.48
CA GLY A 30 16.34 -22.53 10.13
C GLY A 30 16.18 -21.42 9.07
N PRO A 31 16.38 -21.75 7.78
CA PRO A 31 16.22 -20.77 6.72
C PRO A 31 14.84 -20.08 6.82
N SER A 32 14.84 -18.74 6.77
CA SER A 32 13.63 -17.94 6.82
C SER A 32 13.08 -17.73 5.40
N ALA A 33 11.77 -17.90 5.24
CA ALA A 33 11.01 -17.53 4.05
C ALA A 33 10.70 -16.02 4.01
N CYS A 34 10.93 -15.29 5.12
CA CYS A 34 10.61 -13.88 5.27
C CYS A 34 11.82 -12.98 5.52
N THR A 35 11.65 -11.71 5.15
CA THR A 35 12.36 -10.54 5.67
C THR A 35 11.55 -9.90 6.81
N THR A 36 12.12 -9.79 8.01
CA THR A 36 11.42 -9.29 9.21
C THR A 36 11.58 -7.77 9.38
N GLY A 37 10.60 -7.13 10.02
CA GLY A 37 10.63 -5.68 10.28
C GLY A 37 10.46 -4.84 9.01
N GLY A 38 10.93 -3.59 9.06
CA GLY A 38 11.06 -2.74 7.88
C GLY A 38 10.00 -1.65 7.70
N VAL A 39 10.12 -0.98 6.56
CA VAL A 39 9.22 0.10 6.13
C VAL A 39 8.37 -0.38 4.97
N ALA A 40 7.07 -0.11 5.01
CA ALA A 40 6.19 -0.23 3.86
C ALA A 40 6.10 1.13 3.16
N VAL A 41 6.55 1.17 1.91
CA VAL A 41 6.36 2.31 0.99
C VAL A 41 5.12 2.04 0.15
N GLY A 42 4.05 2.78 0.41
CA GLY A 42 2.79 2.71 -0.33
C GLY A 42 2.75 3.74 -1.46
N PHE A 43 2.69 3.28 -2.71
CA PHE A 43 2.56 4.16 -3.88
C PHE A 43 1.10 4.40 -4.27
N PHE A 44 0.68 5.66 -4.25
CA PHE A 44 -0.64 6.12 -4.70
C PHE A 44 -0.53 6.71 -6.11
N ASN A 45 -1.02 5.98 -7.11
CA ASN A 45 -0.96 6.37 -8.52
C ASN A 45 -1.94 7.51 -8.87
N GLY A 46 -1.69 8.20 -9.99
CA GLY A 46 -2.69 9.08 -10.61
C GLY A 46 -3.88 8.29 -11.17
N VAL A 47 -4.90 9.00 -11.64
CA VAL A 47 -6.07 8.37 -12.27
C VAL A 47 -5.81 7.99 -13.73
N LEU A 48 -6.63 7.09 -14.29
CA LEU A 48 -6.42 6.47 -15.61
C LEU A 48 -5.06 5.78 -15.78
N THR A 49 -4.39 5.47 -14.67
CA THR A 49 -3.18 4.65 -14.64
C THR A 49 -3.62 3.19 -14.50
N SER A 50 -3.23 2.33 -15.44
CA SER A 50 -3.48 0.89 -15.33
C SER A 50 -2.63 0.25 -14.23
N GLN A 51 -3.03 -0.92 -13.75
CA GLN A 51 -2.28 -1.65 -12.72
C GLN A 51 -0.87 -2.04 -13.18
N ASN A 52 -0.69 -2.30 -14.49
CA ASN A 52 0.62 -2.55 -15.08
C ASN A 52 1.50 -1.30 -15.05
N GLU A 53 0.97 -0.13 -15.37
CA GLU A 53 1.70 1.14 -15.30
C GLU A 53 2.06 1.50 -13.86
N ALA A 54 1.14 1.30 -12.90
CA ALA A 54 1.40 1.52 -11.48
C ALA A 54 2.50 0.57 -10.96
N THR A 55 2.46 -0.69 -11.36
CA THR A 55 3.50 -1.69 -11.03
C THR A 55 4.85 -1.32 -11.66
N TYR A 56 4.84 -0.86 -12.92
CA TYR A 56 6.04 -0.39 -13.60
C TYR A 56 6.66 0.82 -12.91
N ALA A 57 5.85 1.78 -12.45
CA ALA A 57 6.32 2.90 -11.64
C ALA A 57 6.93 2.44 -10.31
N LEU A 58 6.33 1.43 -9.66
CA LEU A 58 6.84 0.86 -8.41
C LEU A 58 8.26 0.28 -8.56
N VAL A 59 8.57 -0.34 -9.70
CA VAL A 59 9.93 -0.83 -10.02
C VAL A 59 10.94 0.33 -10.03
N HIS A 60 10.58 1.46 -10.64
CA HIS A 60 11.43 2.65 -10.70
C HIS A 60 11.56 3.36 -9.35
N LEU A 61 10.49 3.41 -8.55
CA LEU A 61 10.57 3.90 -7.16
C LEU A 61 11.55 3.07 -6.33
N ARG A 62 11.48 1.74 -6.44
CA ARG A 62 12.41 0.81 -5.78
C ARG A 62 13.86 0.98 -6.26
N ALA A 63 14.06 1.22 -7.56
CA ALA A 63 15.39 1.49 -8.10
C ALA A 63 15.96 2.83 -7.61
N GLN A 64 15.13 3.86 -7.54
CA GLN A 64 15.52 5.22 -7.13
C GLN A 64 15.82 5.32 -5.63
N PHE A 65 14.96 4.73 -4.81
CA PHE A 65 14.97 4.88 -3.34
C PHE A 65 15.66 3.71 -2.62
N GLY A 66 15.95 2.61 -3.32
CA GLY A 66 16.66 1.46 -2.78
C GLY A 66 15.74 0.38 -2.20
N ARG A 67 16.35 -0.64 -1.59
CA ARG A 67 15.63 -1.76 -0.94
C ARG A 67 15.81 -1.78 0.58
N GLN A 68 16.63 -0.88 1.10
CA GLN A 68 16.92 -0.78 2.52
C GLN A 68 17.02 0.69 2.92
N THR A 69 16.64 0.99 4.16
CA THR A 69 16.89 2.30 4.77
C THR A 69 18.39 2.51 4.97
N ALA A 70 18.81 3.73 5.29
CA ALA A 70 20.20 4.01 5.65
C ALA A 70 20.67 3.18 6.86
N GLN A 71 19.74 2.76 7.71
CA GLN A 71 19.95 1.91 8.89
C GLN A 71 19.93 0.40 8.55
N GLY A 72 19.78 0.03 7.27
CA GLY A 72 19.81 -1.37 6.82
C GLY A 72 18.47 -2.10 6.93
N GLU A 73 17.39 -1.42 7.32
CA GLU A 73 16.07 -2.05 7.45
C GLU A 73 15.46 -2.29 6.07
N PRO A 74 14.82 -3.44 5.83
CA PRO A 74 14.20 -3.72 4.53
C PRO A 74 13.09 -2.72 4.22
N ILE A 75 13.02 -2.29 2.96
CA ILE A 75 11.92 -1.48 2.44
C ILE A 75 11.09 -2.34 1.49
N ARG A 76 9.82 -2.50 1.83
CA ARG A 76 8.83 -3.11 0.97
C ARG A 76 8.10 -2.03 0.18
N TYR A 77 7.90 -2.25 -1.11
CA TYR A 77 7.15 -1.35 -1.97
C TYR A 77 5.86 -2.04 -2.39
N GLU A 78 4.73 -1.36 -2.26
CA GLU A 78 3.43 -1.85 -2.71
C GLU A 78 2.57 -0.73 -3.29
N THR A 79 1.64 -1.07 -4.19
CA THR A 79 0.69 -0.11 -4.73
C THR A 79 -0.51 0.01 -3.80
N PHE A 80 -0.81 1.25 -3.40
CA PHE A 80 -2.13 1.64 -2.92
C PHE A 80 -2.92 2.08 -4.14
N TYR A 81 -3.33 1.09 -4.92
CA TYR A 81 -3.86 1.34 -6.25
C TYR A 81 -5.15 2.15 -6.15
N ASN A 82 -5.21 3.23 -6.91
CA ASN A 82 -6.40 4.06 -7.06
C ASN A 82 -7.15 3.55 -8.28
N HIS A 83 -8.14 2.68 -8.06
CA HIS A 83 -9.04 2.25 -9.12
C HIS A 83 -9.70 3.49 -9.72
N THR A 84 -9.75 3.58 -11.05
CA THR A 84 -10.43 4.68 -11.72
C THR A 84 -11.95 4.45 -11.77
N ASN A 85 -12.42 3.28 -11.30
CA ASN A 85 -13.83 2.91 -11.21
C ASN A 85 -14.63 3.89 -10.35
N GLY A 86 -15.64 4.51 -10.95
CA GLY A 86 -16.42 5.64 -10.41
C GLY A 86 -15.98 7.02 -10.92
N LEU A 87 -14.73 7.16 -11.38
CA LEU A 87 -14.32 8.22 -12.30
C LEU A 87 -14.43 7.77 -13.76
N GLU A 88 -14.62 6.48 -14.05
CA GLU A 88 -14.88 5.93 -15.38
C GLU A 88 -16.12 6.57 -16.01
N ASP A 89 -17.29 6.56 -15.36
CA ASP A 89 -18.49 7.25 -15.84
C ASP A 89 -18.24 8.76 -16.01
N PHE A 90 -17.38 9.35 -15.17
CA PHE A 90 -17.02 10.77 -15.27
C PHE A 90 -16.07 11.05 -16.44
N VAL A 91 -15.10 10.18 -16.70
CA VAL A 91 -14.18 10.22 -17.84
C VAL A 91 -14.94 9.91 -19.12
N GLU A 92 -15.88 8.98 -19.10
CA GLU A 92 -16.76 8.63 -20.22
C GLU A 92 -17.72 9.78 -20.54
N THR A 93 -18.39 10.36 -19.55
CA THR A 93 -19.24 11.55 -19.76
C THR A 93 -18.43 12.78 -20.15
N PHE A 94 -17.23 12.96 -19.62
CA PHE A 94 -16.32 14.03 -20.04
C PHE A 94 -15.82 13.81 -21.47
N ALA A 95 -15.44 12.58 -21.82
CA ALA A 95 -15.09 12.17 -23.17
C ALA A 95 -16.25 12.40 -24.13
N GLN A 96 -17.47 12.02 -23.74
CA GLN A 96 -18.67 12.19 -24.53
C GLN A 96 -19.03 13.67 -24.71
N ARG A 97 -18.91 14.50 -23.67
CA ARG A 97 -19.08 15.97 -23.75
C ARG A 97 -18.03 16.63 -24.64
N LEU A 98 -16.78 16.16 -24.61
CA LEU A 98 -15.72 16.59 -25.52
C LEU A 98 -16.02 16.22 -26.99
N LYS A 99 -16.67 15.07 -27.23
CA LYS A 99 -17.16 14.69 -28.56
C LYS A 99 -18.35 15.56 -29.01
N GLU A 100 -19.21 15.96 -28.08
CA GLU A 100 -20.40 16.79 -28.32
C GLU A 100 -20.07 18.28 -28.58
N GLU A 101 -18.98 18.83 -28.03
CA GLU A 101 -18.49 20.16 -28.37
C GLU A 101 -17.70 20.16 -29.70
N ASP A 102 -18.46 20.28 -30.79
CA ASP A 102 -18.05 20.72 -32.13
C ASP A 102 -17.10 19.81 -32.93
N GLY A 103 -16.90 18.54 -32.57
CA GLY A 103 -16.19 17.54 -33.41
C GLY A 103 -14.70 17.81 -33.66
N VAL A 104 -14.18 18.97 -33.25
CA VAL A 104 -12.78 19.39 -33.31
C VAL A 104 -11.91 18.62 -32.28
N LEU A 105 -12.54 18.01 -31.28
CA LEU A 105 -11.89 17.31 -30.17
C LEU A 105 -11.95 15.77 -30.26
N ASP A 106 -12.60 15.19 -31.30
CA ASP A 106 -12.58 13.74 -31.53
C ASP A 106 -11.14 13.19 -31.62
N ASN A 107 -10.24 13.95 -32.28
CA ASN A 107 -8.81 13.64 -32.37
C ASN A 107 -7.98 14.14 -31.17
N ARG A 108 -8.60 14.72 -30.14
CA ARG A 108 -7.94 15.28 -28.96
C ARG A 108 -8.20 14.48 -27.69
N PHE A 109 -9.15 13.54 -27.72
CA PHE A 109 -9.37 12.62 -26.60
C PHE A 109 -8.11 11.79 -26.29
N GLU A 110 -7.39 11.36 -27.32
CA GLU A 110 -6.09 10.68 -27.16
C GLU A 110 -5.08 11.58 -26.44
N LEU A 111 -4.98 12.85 -26.84
CA LEU A 111 -4.11 13.84 -26.19
C LEU A 111 -4.53 14.12 -24.74
N PHE A 112 -5.83 14.12 -24.44
CA PHE A 112 -6.32 14.25 -23.08
C PHE A 112 -5.92 13.04 -22.23
N ASN A 113 -6.11 11.82 -22.74
CA ASN A 113 -5.71 10.60 -22.02
C ASN A 113 -4.18 10.54 -21.82
N GLU A 114 -3.40 10.91 -22.83
CA GLU A 114 -1.94 11.08 -22.73
C GLU A 114 -1.57 12.15 -21.70
N ALA A 115 -2.33 13.25 -21.64
CA ALA A 115 -2.12 14.31 -20.66
C ALA A 115 -2.42 13.89 -19.23
N VAL A 116 -3.51 13.13 -19.02
CA VAL A 116 -3.87 12.58 -17.70
C VAL A 116 -2.78 11.64 -17.18
N ARG A 117 -2.21 10.82 -18.08
CA ARG A 117 -1.12 9.90 -17.75
C ARG A 117 0.23 10.60 -17.62
N GLY A 118 0.34 11.84 -18.12
CA GLY A 118 1.59 12.59 -18.19
C GLY A 118 2.60 12.00 -19.19
N ASN A 119 2.14 11.24 -20.19
CA ASN A 119 2.99 10.68 -21.25
C ASN A 119 2.19 10.28 -22.50
N GLY A 120 2.86 10.22 -23.65
CA GLY A 120 2.15 9.97 -24.90
C GLY A 120 2.95 10.18 -26.17
N THR A 121 2.76 9.31 -27.16
CA THR A 121 3.43 9.41 -28.46
C THR A 121 2.95 10.60 -29.28
N MET A 122 1.68 10.98 -29.13
CA MET A 122 1.11 12.09 -29.87
C MET A 122 1.55 13.44 -29.26
N LEU A 123 1.58 13.55 -27.93
CA LEU A 123 2.18 14.70 -27.22
C LEU A 123 3.67 14.87 -27.54
N ASP A 124 4.43 13.77 -27.62
CA ASP A 124 5.85 13.81 -28.00
C ASP A 124 6.04 14.36 -29.42
N THR A 125 5.19 13.93 -30.35
CA THR A 125 5.19 14.39 -31.75
C THR A 125 4.85 15.88 -31.85
N ILE A 126 3.86 16.35 -31.09
CA ILE A 126 3.45 17.76 -31.01
C ILE A 126 4.62 18.67 -30.62
N GLY A 127 5.45 18.23 -29.68
CA GLY A 127 6.60 19.02 -29.22
C GLY A 127 7.70 19.25 -30.27
N THR A 128 7.63 18.59 -31.44
CA THR A 128 8.59 18.76 -32.54
C THR A 128 8.15 19.79 -33.60
N VAL A 129 6.91 20.27 -33.55
CA VAL A 129 6.31 21.16 -34.57
C VAL A 129 5.80 22.45 -33.89
N MET A 130 6.55 23.57 -33.91
CA MET A 130 6.13 24.83 -33.26
C MET A 130 6.23 26.01 -34.23
N PRO A 131 5.09 26.66 -34.60
CA PRO A 131 4.19 27.38 -33.67
C PRO A 131 2.68 27.02 -33.72
N ALA A 132 2.22 26.21 -34.67
CA ALA A 132 0.77 25.99 -34.93
C ALA A 132 0.00 25.22 -33.83
N VAL A 133 0.70 24.63 -32.85
CA VAL A 133 0.12 23.66 -31.90
C VAL A 133 -0.17 24.24 -30.51
N LYS A 134 0.19 25.51 -30.25
CA LYS A 134 -0.01 26.15 -28.94
C LYS A 134 -1.46 26.09 -28.45
N ASN A 135 -2.43 26.32 -29.34
CA ASN A 135 -3.85 26.30 -28.99
C ASN A 135 -4.36 24.90 -28.64
N ILE A 136 -3.79 23.85 -29.25
CA ILE A 136 -4.15 22.46 -28.97
C ILE A 136 -3.68 22.07 -27.57
N VAL A 137 -2.44 22.43 -27.23
CA VAL A 137 -1.87 22.20 -25.90
C VAL A 137 -2.69 22.90 -24.82
N THR A 138 -2.99 24.20 -25.01
CA THR A 138 -3.79 24.95 -24.05
C THR A 138 -5.16 24.31 -23.82
N GLY A 139 -5.86 23.89 -24.89
CA GLY A 139 -7.14 23.22 -24.75
C GLY A 139 -7.07 21.87 -24.01
N VAL A 140 -6.01 21.08 -24.19
CA VAL A 140 -5.80 19.81 -23.46
C VAL A 140 -5.52 20.07 -21.98
N VAL A 141 -4.67 21.06 -21.68
CA VAL A 141 -4.33 21.45 -20.31
C VAL A 141 -5.55 22.01 -19.58
N ASP A 142 -6.37 22.84 -20.23
CA ASP A 142 -7.61 23.38 -19.68
C ASP A 142 -8.64 22.26 -19.41
N ALA A 143 -8.79 21.32 -20.35
CA ALA A 143 -9.64 20.15 -20.18
C ALA A 143 -9.22 19.31 -18.97
N PHE A 144 -7.91 19.08 -18.79
CA PHE A 144 -7.39 18.38 -17.62
C PHE A 144 -7.63 19.17 -16.32
N ALA A 145 -7.39 20.47 -16.32
CA ALA A 145 -7.64 21.31 -15.15
C ALA A 145 -9.11 21.25 -14.72
N ALA A 146 -10.02 21.31 -15.69
CA ALA A 146 -11.46 21.14 -15.45
C ALA A 146 -11.80 19.74 -14.94
N PHE A 147 -11.17 18.68 -15.48
CA PHE A 147 -11.33 17.31 -15.01
C PHE A 147 -10.95 17.17 -13.54
N VAL A 148 -9.77 17.66 -13.12
CA VAL A 148 -9.34 17.58 -11.71
C VAL A 148 -10.21 18.43 -10.80
N ALA A 149 -10.58 19.65 -11.19
CA ALA A 149 -11.45 20.51 -10.38
C ALA A 149 -12.84 19.87 -10.14
N ARG A 150 -13.39 19.23 -11.18
CA ARG A 150 -14.64 18.48 -11.06
C ARG A 150 -14.46 17.19 -10.28
N ALA A 151 -13.37 16.45 -10.48
CA ALA A 151 -13.07 15.25 -9.69
C ALA A 151 -12.95 15.60 -8.20
N LEU A 152 -12.25 16.69 -7.85
CA LEU A 152 -12.18 17.25 -6.49
C LEU A 152 -13.58 17.58 -5.93
N THR A 153 -14.41 18.27 -6.71
CA THR A 153 -15.78 18.61 -6.31
C THR A 153 -16.64 17.36 -6.11
N ALA A 154 -16.51 16.40 -7.01
CA ALA A 154 -17.18 15.10 -6.91
C ALA A 154 -16.69 14.34 -5.68
N MET A 155 -15.38 14.31 -5.38
CA MET A 155 -14.84 13.69 -4.17
C MET A 155 -15.39 14.33 -2.89
N LEU A 156 -15.62 15.63 -2.89
CA LEU A 156 -16.20 16.35 -1.75
C LEU A 156 -17.71 16.09 -1.61
N ALA A 157 -18.44 16.00 -2.74
CA ALA A 157 -19.88 15.77 -2.75
C ALA A 157 -20.27 14.30 -2.55
N ASN A 158 -19.49 13.39 -3.13
CA ASN A 158 -19.63 11.94 -3.16
C ASN A 158 -18.22 11.31 -3.28
N PRO A 159 -17.51 11.06 -2.16
CA PRO A 159 -16.15 10.54 -2.17
C PRO A 159 -16.04 9.27 -3.03
N PRO A 160 -15.01 9.14 -3.89
CA PRO A 160 -14.91 8.08 -4.89
C PRO A 160 -14.99 6.70 -4.25
N THR A 161 -15.63 5.81 -5.00
CA THR A 161 -16.07 4.45 -4.65
C THR A 161 -15.50 3.93 -3.33
N MET A 162 -16.38 3.71 -2.35
CA MET A 162 -16.08 3.12 -1.03
C MET A 162 -15.05 1.98 -1.05
N SER A 163 -14.90 1.24 -2.16
CA SER A 163 -13.88 0.19 -2.37
C SER A 163 -12.44 0.70 -2.23
N ASN A 164 -12.03 1.77 -2.91
CA ASN A 164 -10.63 2.26 -2.86
C ASN A 164 -10.22 2.59 -1.42
N TYR A 165 -11.04 3.37 -0.72
CA TYR A 165 -10.78 3.72 0.67
C TYR A 165 -10.81 2.49 1.58
N THR A 166 -11.75 1.57 1.37
CA THR A 166 -11.81 0.34 2.18
C THR A 166 -10.55 -0.52 1.98
N GLU A 167 -10.05 -0.64 0.75
CA GLU A 167 -8.82 -1.37 0.42
C GLU A 167 -7.58 -0.73 1.06
N HIS A 168 -7.42 0.60 0.95
CA HIS A 168 -6.32 1.33 1.57
C HIS A 168 -6.39 1.25 3.10
N GLN A 169 -7.57 1.45 3.68
CA GLN A 169 -7.80 1.39 5.12
C GLN A 169 -7.51 -0.01 5.67
N GLY A 170 -7.98 -1.05 4.98
CA GLY A 170 -7.66 -2.44 5.30
C GLY A 170 -6.16 -2.68 5.33
N ARG A 171 -5.42 -2.18 4.32
CA ARG A 171 -3.96 -2.36 4.31
C ARG A 171 -3.26 -1.58 5.41
N ILE A 172 -3.68 -0.35 5.66
CA ILE A 172 -3.11 0.49 6.72
C ILE A 172 -3.35 -0.13 8.09
N ALA A 173 -4.54 -0.67 8.34
CA ALA A 173 -4.84 -1.38 9.57
C ALA A 173 -3.94 -2.61 9.75
N ALA A 174 -3.74 -3.40 8.68
CA ALA A 174 -2.83 -4.54 8.70
C ALA A 174 -1.38 -4.12 9.01
N LEU A 175 -0.85 -3.12 8.29
CA LEU A 175 0.50 -2.60 8.52
C LEU A 175 0.68 -2.05 9.94
N ALA A 176 -0.32 -1.36 10.48
CA ALA A 176 -0.31 -0.85 11.84
C ALA A 176 -0.26 -1.99 12.87
N LEU A 177 -1.09 -3.01 12.70
CA LEU A 177 -1.08 -4.21 13.55
C LEU A 177 0.25 -4.94 13.51
N GLU A 178 0.83 -5.09 12.31
CA GLU A 178 2.13 -5.73 12.08
C GLU A 178 3.32 -4.89 12.62
N GLY A 179 3.08 -3.70 13.19
CA GLY A 179 4.13 -2.82 13.71
C GLY A 179 5.00 -2.19 12.62
N LYS A 180 4.49 -2.03 11.40
CA LYS A 180 5.25 -1.50 10.26
C LYS A 180 5.31 0.02 10.27
N LYS A 181 6.47 0.55 9.92
CA LYS A 181 6.64 1.96 9.53
C LYS A 181 6.02 2.18 8.15
N MET A 182 5.34 3.30 7.95
CA MET A 182 4.65 3.61 6.69
C MET A 182 5.18 4.88 6.05
N LEU A 183 5.62 4.80 4.79
CA LEU A 183 5.88 5.96 3.96
C LEU A 183 4.91 5.94 2.78
N PHE A 184 4.04 6.93 2.68
CA PHE A 184 3.17 7.09 1.53
C PHE A 184 3.80 8.02 0.50
N PHE A 185 3.89 7.54 -0.73
CA PHE A 185 4.38 8.31 -1.87
C PHE A 185 3.24 8.48 -2.87
N ALA A 186 2.93 9.71 -3.24
CA ALA A 186 1.81 10.00 -4.13
C ALA A 186 2.25 10.86 -5.32
N HIS A 187 1.70 10.55 -6.50
CA HIS A 187 1.92 11.35 -7.71
C HIS A 187 0.59 11.90 -8.24
N SER A 188 0.60 13.16 -8.71
CA SER A 188 -0.54 13.78 -9.40
C SER A 188 -1.83 13.70 -8.57
N GLN A 189 -2.92 13.16 -9.13
CA GLN A 189 -4.20 12.99 -8.44
C GLN A 189 -4.15 11.95 -7.29
N GLY A 190 -3.15 11.06 -7.25
CA GLY A 190 -2.92 10.17 -6.12
C GLY A 190 -2.78 10.91 -4.79
N ASN A 191 -2.40 12.19 -4.85
CA ASN A 191 -2.30 13.07 -3.68
C ASN A 191 -3.66 13.36 -3.00
N LEU A 192 -4.79 13.14 -3.69
CA LEU A 192 -6.12 13.22 -3.06
C LEU A 192 -6.37 12.01 -2.15
N PHE A 193 -6.05 10.82 -2.65
CA PHE A 193 -6.24 9.56 -1.94
C PHE A 193 -5.27 9.44 -0.76
N VAL A 194 -4.00 9.85 -0.95
CA VAL A 194 -2.98 9.74 0.10
C VAL A 194 -3.31 10.57 1.34
N ASN A 195 -3.97 11.72 1.17
CA ASN A 195 -4.34 12.58 2.29
C ASN A 195 -5.39 11.92 3.17
N GLN A 196 -6.38 11.25 2.57
CA GLN A 196 -7.36 10.47 3.29
C GLN A 196 -6.74 9.22 3.94
N ALA A 197 -5.84 8.54 3.23
CA ALA A 197 -5.10 7.40 3.76
C ALA A 197 -4.24 7.79 4.96
N TYR A 198 -3.53 8.91 4.88
CA TYR A 198 -2.74 9.47 5.97
C TYR A 198 -3.60 9.82 7.19
N ALA A 199 -4.73 10.50 6.98
CA ALA A 199 -5.68 10.81 8.05
C ALA A 199 -6.18 9.54 8.75
N TYR A 200 -6.48 8.47 8.00
CA TYR A 200 -6.85 7.19 8.58
C TYR A 200 -5.69 6.52 9.32
N ALA A 201 -4.47 6.54 8.78
CA ALA A 201 -3.29 5.97 9.43
C ALA A 201 -3.03 6.60 10.80
N LEU A 202 -3.24 7.91 10.94
CA LEU A 202 -3.14 8.61 12.23
C LEU A 202 -4.17 8.16 13.27
N THR A 203 -5.24 7.48 12.88
CA THR A 203 -6.17 6.84 13.83
C THR A 203 -5.68 5.49 14.35
N LYS A 204 -4.63 4.92 13.71
CA LYS A 204 -4.08 3.59 14.00
C LYS A 204 -2.70 3.65 14.62
N VAL A 205 -1.87 4.61 14.22
CA VAL A 205 -0.48 4.77 14.66
C VAL A 205 -0.17 6.23 14.97
N GLY A 206 0.91 6.48 15.71
CA GLY A 206 1.38 7.84 15.97
C GLY A 206 1.97 8.52 14.72
N PRO A 207 2.01 9.86 14.67
CA PRO A 207 2.50 10.64 13.52
C PRO A 207 4.00 10.47 13.21
N GLU A 208 4.76 9.88 14.12
CA GLU A 208 6.14 9.43 13.92
C GLU A 208 6.24 8.12 13.12
N SER A 209 5.15 7.35 13.05
CA SER A 209 5.10 6.03 12.40
C SER A 209 4.63 6.06 10.95
N VAL A 210 4.14 7.22 10.49
CA VAL A 210 3.66 7.42 9.13
C VAL A 210 4.12 8.77 8.57
N LYS A 211 4.58 8.80 7.32
CA LYS A 211 4.99 10.02 6.59
C LYS A 211 4.43 10.02 5.18
N VAL A 212 4.34 11.20 4.57
CA VAL A 212 3.92 11.39 3.17
C VAL A 212 5.01 12.15 2.40
N VAL A 213 5.24 11.75 1.15
CA VAL A 213 6.00 12.54 0.16
C VAL A 213 5.12 12.75 -1.07
N HIS A 214 5.01 14.00 -1.50
CA HIS A 214 4.13 14.43 -2.57
C HIS A 214 4.93 14.76 -3.84
N ALA A 215 4.66 14.06 -4.94
CA ALA A 215 5.14 14.44 -6.27
C ALA A 215 3.99 15.02 -7.10
N ALA A 216 4.20 16.18 -7.72
CA ALA A 216 3.21 16.84 -8.57
C ALA A 216 1.82 16.98 -7.91
N PRO A 217 1.69 17.49 -6.68
CA PRO A 217 0.43 17.41 -5.94
C PRO A 217 -0.71 18.17 -6.65
N ALA A 218 -1.75 17.42 -7.05
CA ALA A 218 -3.01 17.97 -7.55
C ALA A 218 -3.99 18.34 -6.41
N SER A 219 -3.52 18.34 -5.15
CA SER A 219 -4.26 18.69 -3.95
C SER A 219 -3.69 19.98 -3.34
N PRO A 220 -4.52 20.88 -2.78
CA PRO A 220 -4.04 21.96 -1.93
C PRO A 220 -3.51 21.46 -0.58
N MET A 221 -3.91 20.27 -0.13
CA MET A 221 -3.51 19.72 1.16
C MET A 221 -2.20 18.92 1.00
N LEU A 222 -1.21 19.28 1.82
CA LEU A 222 0.06 18.59 1.94
C LEU A 222 0.24 18.10 3.38
N ASN A 223 0.52 16.80 3.54
CA ASN A 223 0.79 16.16 4.82
C ASN A 223 2.28 15.75 4.96
N GLY A 224 3.14 16.33 4.13
CA GLY A 224 4.57 16.11 4.11
C GLY A 224 5.27 16.97 3.05
N GLU A 225 6.55 16.67 2.82
CA GLU A 225 7.35 17.37 1.81
C GLU A 225 6.79 17.16 0.39
N HIS A 226 7.01 18.15 -0.48
CA HIS A 226 6.52 18.10 -1.85
C HIS A 226 7.55 18.53 -2.86
N THR A 227 7.47 17.93 -4.04
CA THR A 227 8.21 18.31 -5.23
C THR A 227 7.24 18.66 -6.36
N LEU A 228 7.41 19.85 -6.95
CA LEU A 228 6.62 20.36 -8.08
C LEU A 228 7.51 21.13 -9.06
N ALA A 229 7.50 20.71 -10.33
CA ALA A 229 8.26 21.38 -11.39
C ALA A 229 7.59 22.66 -11.90
N ASP A 230 8.38 23.71 -12.18
CA ASP A 230 7.91 25.01 -12.66
C ASP A 230 7.25 24.97 -14.05
N LYS A 231 7.58 23.96 -14.86
CA LYS A 231 7.02 23.72 -16.20
C LYS A 231 6.13 22.48 -16.25
N ASP A 232 5.60 22.06 -15.11
CA ASP A 232 4.47 21.13 -15.04
C ASP A 232 3.20 21.88 -15.46
N LEU A 233 2.87 21.83 -16.75
CA LEU A 233 1.73 22.56 -17.32
C LEU A 233 0.41 22.08 -16.72
N VAL A 234 0.36 20.82 -16.31
CA VAL A 234 -0.82 20.17 -15.75
C VAL A 234 -1.16 20.75 -14.38
N ILE A 235 -0.23 20.70 -13.43
CA ILE A 235 -0.46 21.22 -12.08
C ILE A 235 -0.53 22.75 -12.07
N ASN A 236 0.26 23.43 -12.91
CA ASN A 236 0.20 24.89 -12.96
C ASN A 236 -1.12 25.41 -13.54
N ALA A 237 -1.81 24.68 -14.42
CA ALA A 237 -3.13 25.07 -14.88
C ALA A 237 -4.21 24.98 -13.79
N LEU A 238 -4.06 24.07 -12.82
CA LEU A 238 -4.95 24.00 -11.67
C LEU A 238 -4.92 25.27 -10.80
N ARG A 239 -3.87 26.10 -10.90
CA ARG A 239 -3.82 27.41 -10.23
C ARG A 239 -4.96 28.33 -10.65
N ALA A 240 -5.49 28.17 -11.87
CA ALA A 240 -6.64 28.94 -12.34
C ALA A 240 -7.96 28.48 -11.69
N ALA A 241 -8.04 27.21 -11.29
CA ALA A 241 -9.23 26.61 -10.68
C ALA A 241 -9.18 26.57 -9.14
N GLY A 242 -8.01 26.81 -8.53
CA GLY A 242 -7.86 26.76 -7.08
C GLY A 242 -6.42 26.94 -6.60
N THR A 243 -6.18 26.60 -5.33
CA THR A 243 -4.83 26.64 -4.74
C THR A 243 -4.13 25.31 -4.99
N VAL A 244 -2.87 25.37 -5.43
CA VAL A 244 -1.96 24.22 -5.48
C VAL A 244 -0.62 24.58 -4.84
N ALA A 245 0.15 23.57 -4.49
CA ALA A 245 1.47 23.73 -3.88
C ALA A 245 2.39 24.67 -4.68
N GLY A 246 3.34 25.32 -4.01
CA GLY A 246 4.34 26.15 -4.68
C GLY A 246 5.32 25.31 -5.51
N ASN A 247 5.82 25.86 -6.62
CA ASN A 247 6.86 25.22 -7.43
C ASN A 247 8.17 25.13 -6.62
N THR A 248 8.85 24.00 -6.70
CA THR A 248 10.10 23.72 -5.95
C THR A 248 11.33 23.62 -6.86
N ASP A 249 11.11 23.26 -8.12
CA ASP A 249 12.17 22.95 -9.09
C ASP A 249 11.98 23.70 -10.39
N SER A 250 13.09 24.17 -10.97
CA SER A 250 13.09 24.61 -12.36
C SER A 250 13.63 23.52 -13.27
N ILE A 251 12.84 23.13 -14.28
CA ILE A 251 13.24 22.14 -15.27
C ILE A 251 13.50 22.79 -16.63
N PRO A 252 14.33 22.21 -17.53
CA PRO A 252 14.53 22.74 -18.87
C PRO A 252 13.23 22.80 -19.70
N GLY A 253 13.25 23.56 -20.79
CA GLY A 253 12.18 23.51 -21.81
C GLY A 253 12.16 22.15 -22.52
N TYR A 254 11.04 21.79 -23.14
CA TYR A 254 10.83 20.47 -23.74
C TYR A 254 11.95 20.02 -24.71
N SER A 255 12.43 20.93 -25.56
CA SER A 255 13.52 20.65 -26.52
C SER A 255 14.78 20.15 -25.83
N ASP A 256 15.09 20.71 -24.66
CA ASP A 256 16.36 20.53 -23.95
C ASP A 256 16.27 19.44 -22.87
N ARG A 257 15.06 19.00 -22.52
CA ARG A 257 14.85 17.87 -21.59
C ARG A 257 15.42 16.59 -22.19
N ARG A 258 16.13 15.81 -21.37
CA ARG A 258 16.51 14.44 -21.74
C ARG A 258 15.31 13.50 -21.50
N PRO A 259 15.18 12.41 -22.29
CA PRO A 259 14.18 11.40 -22.00
C PRO A 259 14.32 10.84 -20.58
N GLY A 260 13.20 10.48 -19.96
CA GLY A 260 13.19 9.89 -18.61
C GLY A 260 13.34 8.38 -18.60
N LEU A 261 12.87 7.75 -17.52
CA LEU A 261 13.13 6.33 -17.22
C LEU A 261 12.44 5.34 -18.16
N ASN A 262 11.48 5.80 -18.95
CA ASN A 262 10.83 5.01 -20.01
C ASN A 262 11.35 5.33 -21.42
N GLY A 263 12.43 6.12 -21.54
CA GLY A 263 13.02 6.51 -22.82
C GLY A 263 12.23 7.56 -23.60
N LYS A 264 11.18 8.14 -23.01
CA LYS A 264 10.35 9.20 -23.62
C LYS A 264 10.61 10.55 -22.97
N LYS A 265 10.31 11.63 -23.70
CA LYS A 265 10.18 12.95 -23.09
C LYS A 265 8.74 13.11 -22.62
N ASP A 266 8.49 14.21 -21.91
CA ASP A 266 7.13 14.62 -21.59
C ASP A 266 7.02 16.12 -21.87
N PHE A 267 6.16 16.43 -22.84
CA PHE A 267 5.86 17.78 -23.26
C PHE A 267 5.17 18.60 -22.16
N LEU A 268 4.28 17.97 -21.40
CA LEU A 268 3.53 18.64 -20.34
C LEU A 268 4.34 18.87 -19.07
N GLY A 269 5.45 18.16 -18.90
CA GLY A 269 6.32 18.34 -17.73
C GLY A 269 5.70 17.80 -16.43
N HIS A 270 4.84 16.78 -16.52
CA HIS A 270 4.03 16.22 -15.45
C HIS A 270 4.36 14.75 -15.09
N GLY A 271 4.80 13.95 -16.05
CA GLY A 271 4.97 12.50 -15.93
C GLY A 271 5.91 12.08 -14.80
N LEU A 272 5.52 11.04 -14.06
CA LEU A 272 6.31 10.56 -12.92
C LEU A 272 7.70 10.08 -13.35
N LEU A 273 7.81 9.33 -14.45
CA LEU A 273 9.07 8.71 -14.89
C LEU A 273 9.92 9.66 -15.75
N GLU A 274 9.24 10.54 -16.48
CA GLU A 274 9.76 11.48 -17.46
C GLU A 274 10.31 12.74 -16.79
N ILE A 275 9.70 13.13 -15.68
CA ILE A 275 9.98 14.42 -15.00
C ILE A 275 10.39 14.20 -13.56
N TYR A 276 9.56 13.57 -12.75
CA TYR A 276 9.77 13.55 -11.31
C TYR A 276 10.85 12.57 -10.86
N LEU A 277 10.96 11.39 -11.49
CA LEU A 277 12.01 10.41 -11.21
C LEU A 277 13.19 10.51 -12.18
N ASN A 278 13.14 11.38 -13.19
CA ASN A 278 14.18 11.51 -14.21
C ASN A 278 15.54 11.95 -13.60
N PRO A 279 16.58 11.11 -13.63
CA PRO A 279 17.88 11.41 -13.00
C PRO A 279 18.60 12.63 -13.57
N SER A 280 18.20 13.11 -14.75
CA SER A 280 18.75 14.32 -15.36
C SER A 280 18.13 15.63 -14.84
N LEU A 281 17.09 15.55 -14.00
CA LEU A 281 16.35 16.68 -13.47
C LEU A 281 16.49 16.79 -11.95
N THR A 282 16.44 18.01 -11.41
CA THR A 282 16.60 18.27 -9.98
C THR A 282 15.46 17.69 -9.14
N THR A 283 14.27 17.59 -9.71
CA THR A 283 13.08 16.93 -9.13
C THR A 283 13.40 15.53 -8.59
N SER A 284 14.15 14.72 -9.35
CA SER A 284 14.52 13.36 -8.97
C SER A 284 15.46 13.33 -7.76
N SER A 285 16.42 14.26 -7.72
CA SER A 285 17.33 14.39 -6.58
C SER A 285 16.64 14.91 -5.32
N ARG A 286 15.70 15.85 -5.47
CA ARG A 286 14.88 16.37 -4.37
C ARG A 286 13.99 15.27 -3.78
N LEU A 287 13.21 14.56 -4.61
CA LEU A 287 12.37 13.46 -4.14
C LEU A 287 13.19 12.37 -3.43
N LYS A 288 14.39 12.07 -3.93
CA LYS A 288 15.29 11.12 -3.26
C LYS A 288 15.72 11.61 -1.87
N ALA A 289 16.00 12.90 -1.71
CA ALA A 289 16.35 13.49 -0.42
C ALA A 289 15.15 13.54 0.55
N GLU A 290 13.96 13.91 0.06
CA GLU A 290 12.71 13.92 0.83
C GLU A 290 12.35 12.52 1.33
N VAL A 291 12.37 11.52 0.44
CA VAL A 291 12.13 10.12 0.80
C VAL A 291 13.19 9.61 1.77
N GLY A 292 14.47 9.90 1.53
CA GLY A 292 15.55 9.50 2.45
C GLY A 292 15.37 10.08 3.85
N THR A 293 14.99 11.36 3.94
CA THR A 293 14.70 12.05 5.20
C THR A 293 13.51 11.42 5.89
N ALA A 294 12.40 11.22 5.18
CA ALA A 294 11.19 10.60 5.73
C ALA A 294 11.49 9.19 6.28
N LEU A 295 12.18 8.34 5.50
CA LEU A 295 12.58 6.99 5.89
C LEU A 295 13.44 6.99 7.15
N SER A 296 14.39 7.92 7.27
CA SER A 296 15.28 8.03 8.43
C SER A 296 14.57 8.50 9.70
N SER A 297 13.43 9.19 9.57
CA SER A 297 12.66 9.77 10.67
C SER A 297 11.56 8.86 11.21
N LEU A 298 11.19 7.82 10.47
CA LEU A 298 10.09 6.93 10.83
C LEU A 298 10.44 6.05 12.03
N VAL A 299 9.52 5.97 12.98
CA VAL A 299 9.60 5.11 14.18
C VAL A 299 8.58 3.99 14.05
N ALA A 300 8.96 2.76 14.42
CA ALA A 300 8.03 1.63 14.33
C ALA A 300 6.95 1.73 15.43
N PRO A 301 5.65 1.56 15.09
CA PRO A 301 4.61 1.46 16.09
C PRO A 301 4.69 0.11 16.84
N PRO A 302 4.12 -0.02 18.05
CA PRO A 302 4.04 -1.29 18.73
C PRO A 302 3.28 -2.34 17.90
N ALA A 303 3.88 -3.50 17.68
CA ALA A 303 3.22 -4.61 16.98
C ALA A 303 2.17 -5.26 17.87
N ALA A 304 0.95 -5.40 17.36
CA ALA A 304 -0.17 -6.11 17.97
C ALA A 304 -0.50 -7.45 17.26
N ALA A 305 0.09 -7.68 16.08
CA ALA A 305 0.02 -8.92 15.32
C ALA A 305 1.41 -9.28 14.76
N ALA A 306 1.63 -10.56 14.46
CA ALA A 306 2.89 -11.04 13.88
C ALA A 306 2.87 -10.91 12.35
N THR A 307 4.05 -10.68 11.76
CA THR A 307 4.20 -10.77 10.30
C THR A 307 4.52 -12.20 9.89
N GLY A 308 3.81 -12.72 8.88
CA GLY A 308 4.05 -14.05 8.32
C GLY A 308 4.61 -14.03 6.90
N PHE A 309 4.85 -15.22 6.32
CA PHE A 309 5.16 -15.33 4.90
C PHE A 309 3.97 -14.89 4.04
N ILE A 310 2.78 -15.34 4.42
CA ILE A 310 1.51 -14.74 4.04
C ILE A 310 0.79 -14.23 5.30
N SER A 311 0.15 -13.06 5.19
CA SER A 311 -0.69 -12.47 6.24
C SER A 311 -2.04 -12.13 5.64
N ALA A 312 -3.10 -12.56 6.31
CA ALA A 312 -4.48 -12.30 5.95
C ALA A 312 -5.12 -11.42 7.02
N THR A 313 -5.67 -10.28 6.62
CA THR A 313 -6.36 -9.34 7.50
C THR A 313 -7.78 -9.13 7.00
N MET A 314 -8.76 -9.35 7.85
CA MET A 314 -10.17 -9.16 7.51
C MET A 314 -10.78 -8.06 8.38
N THR A 315 -11.49 -7.12 7.75
CA THR A 315 -12.25 -6.05 8.41
C THR A 315 -13.70 -6.05 7.92
N TRP A 316 -14.61 -5.42 8.65
CA TRP A 316 -16.01 -5.27 8.22
C TRP A 316 -16.62 -3.94 8.64
N ASP A 317 -17.73 -3.56 8.03
CA ASP A 317 -18.37 -2.25 8.21
C ASP A 317 -19.47 -2.24 9.29
N GLY A 318 -19.05 -2.51 10.53
CA GLY A 318 -19.72 -2.11 11.76
C GLY A 318 -20.20 -3.28 12.62
N VAL A 319 -20.92 -2.99 13.71
CA VAL A 319 -21.14 -3.93 14.82
C VAL A 319 -21.57 -5.33 14.37
N GLY A 320 -20.82 -6.32 14.85
CA GLY A 320 -21.01 -7.73 14.56
C GLY A 320 -19.73 -8.48 14.88
N ASP A 321 -19.82 -9.80 14.75
CA ASP A 321 -18.74 -10.75 14.96
C ASP A 321 -18.60 -11.61 13.70
N ALA A 322 -17.54 -11.36 12.94
CA ALA A 322 -17.26 -12.02 11.68
C ALA A 322 -15.91 -12.73 11.78
N ASP A 323 -15.92 -14.05 11.67
CA ASP A 323 -14.74 -14.89 11.89
C ASP A 323 -13.99 -15.17 10.59
N LEU A 324 -12.67 -15.08 10.65
CA LEU A 324 -11.77 -15.54 9.61
C LEU A 324 -11.47 -17.03 9.79
N HIS A 325 -11.73 -17.80 8.73
CA HIS A 325 -11.45 -19.22 8.66
C HIS A 325 -10.38 -19.46 7.59
N THR A 326 -9.26 -20.05 8.00
CA THR A 326 -8.16 -20.40 7.08
C THR A 326 -8.04 -21.91 7.00
N PHE A 327 -8.11 -22.46 5.80
CA PHE A 327 -7.77 -23.86 5.53
C PHE A 327 -6.39 -23.92 4.91
N GLU A 328 -5.45 -24.53 5.61
CA GLU A 328 -4.07 -24.73 5.16
C GLU A 328 -3.98 -25.87 4.13
N PRO A 329 -2.85 -26.01 3.42
CA PRO A 329 -2.74 -26.97 2.31
C PRO A 329 -3.03 -28.43 2.66
N ASP A 330 -2.79 -28.86 3.90
CA ASP A 330 -3.08 -30.21 4.38
C ASP A 330 -4.53 -30.42 4.85
N GLY A 331 -5.36 -29.37 4.78
CA GLY A 331 -6.74 -29.38 5.26
C GLY A 331 -6.90 -28.91 6.70
N THR A 332 -5.82 -28.58 7.41
CA THR A 332 -5.89 -28.01 8.77
C THR A 332 -6.73 -26.74 8.75
N HIS A 333 -7.75 -26.69 9.61
CA HIS A 333 -8.67 -25.57 9.72
C HIS A 333 -8.31 -24.70 10.93
N VAL A 334 -7.92 -23.45 10.64
CA VAL A 334 -7.54 -22.43 11.60
C VAL A 334 -8.66 -21.39 11.72
N PHE A 335 -9.16 -21.17 12.93
CA PHE A 335 -10.23 -20.20 13.25
C PHE A 335 -10.23 -19.94 14.78
N PHE A 336 -11.12 -19.11 15.30
CA PHE A 336 -11.12 -18.73 16.73
C PHE A 336 -11.11 -19.94 17.70
N GLY A 337 -11.80 -21.03 17.33
CA GLY A 337 -11.89 -22.27 18.13
C GLY A 337 -10.71 -23.22 17.97
N ASN A 338 -9.87 -23.02 16.95
CA ASN A 338 -8.60 -23.72 16.73
C ASN A 338 -7.58 -22.77 16.08
N ARG A 339 -6.91 -21.95 16.91
CA ARG A 339 -6.08 -20.85 16.40
C ARG A 339 -4.72 -21.28 15.85
N VAL A 340 -4.27 -22.50 16.13
CA VAL A 340 -2.95 -23.01 15.72
C VAL A 340 -3.10 -23.94 14.53
N GLY A 341 -2.55 -23.52 13.39
CA GLY A 341 -2.37 -24.36 12.21
C GLY A 341 -1.04 -25.11 12.21
N ARG A 342 -0.82 -25.87 11.14
CA ARG A 342 0.47 -26.48 10.84
C ARG A 342 1.47 -25.44 10.34
N SER A 343 1.01 -24.51 9.51
CA SER A 343 1.82 -23.43 8.94
C SER A 343 1.64 -22.11 9.66
N GLY A 344 0.45 -21.79 10.17
CA GLY A 344 0.15 -20.45 10.66
C GLY A 344 -0.70 -20.41 11.90
N TYR A 345 -1.14 -19.21 12.23
CA TYR A 345 -1.83 -18.92 13.48
C TYR A 345 -2.79 -17.73 13.32
N LEU A 346 -3.96 -17.81 13.96
CA LEU A 346 -4.90 -16.70 14.11
C LEU A 346 -4.56 -15.92 15.40
N ASP A 347 -3.87 -14.79 15.28
CA ASP A 347 -3.39 -13.98 16.40
C ASP A 347 -4.32 -12.85 16.81
N VAL A 348 -5.17 -12.38 15.91
CA VAL A 348 -6.20 -11.40 16.23
C VAL A 348 -7.56 -12.00 15.89
N ASP A 349 -8.38 -12.16 16.93
CA ASP A 349 -9.78 -12.57 16.88
C ASP A 349 -10.57 -11.44 17.54
N ASN A 350 -11.30 -10.67 16.71
CA ASN A 350 -12.02 -9.49 17.19
C ASN A 350 -13.52 -9.71 17.07
N THR A 351 -14.18 -9.80 18.21
CA THR A 351 -15.60 -10.10 18.29
C THR A 351 -16.52 -8.86 18.17
N GLN A 352 -15.99 -7.70 17.79
CA GLN A 352 -16.71 -6.42 17.83
C GLN A 352 -16.39 -5.46 16.68
N GLN A 353 -17.33 -4.53 16.46
CA GLN A 353 -17.19 -3.33 15.63
C GLN A 353 -16.68 -3.57 14.20
N LEU A 354 -15.44 -3.18 13.87
CA LEU A 354 -14.93 -3.13 12.49
C LEU A 354 -13.91 -4.25 12.20
N GLY A 355 -13.78 -5.22 13.11
CA GLY A 355 -12.62 -6.10 13.17
C GLY A 355 -11.37 -5.34 13.65
N PRO A 356 -10.15 -5.78 13.30
CA PRO A 356 -9.85 -6.82 12.33
C PRO A 356 -9.73 -8.23 12.93
N GLU A 357 -9.89 -9.24 12.08
CA GLU A 357 -9.32 -10.58 12.26
C GLU A 357 -7.95 -10.63 11.58
N HIS A 358 -7.00 -11.39 12.12
CA HIS A 358 -5.67 -11.54 11.53
C HIS A 358 -5.15 -12.98 11.65
N TYR A 359 -4.69 -13.51 10.50
CA TYR A 359 -3.94 -14.75 10.39
C TYR A 359 -2.58 -14.47 9.77
N TYR A 360 -1.55 -15.17 10.24
CA TYR A 360 -0.24 -15.19 9.59
C TYR A 360 0.31 -16.61 9.45
N SER A 361 1.05 -16.88 8.38
CA SER A 361 1.83 -18.11 8.23
C SER A 361 3.26 -17.94 8.73
N THR A 362 3.88 -19.04 9.13
CA THR A 362 5.25 -19.07 9.61
C THR A 362 6.25 -18.57 8.57
N CYS A 363 7.28 -17.89 9.06
CA CYS A 363 8.45 -17.56 8.27
C CYS A 363 9.49 -18.70 8.25
N SER A 364 9.29 -19.79 8.99
CA SER A 364 10.21 -20.93 8.95
C SER A 364 10.02 -21.73 7.66
N ALA A 365 11.04 -21.76 6.79
CA ALA A 365 10.99 -22.51 5.54
C ALA A 365 10.76 -24.02 5.73
N SER A 366 11.13 -24.57 6.89
CA SER A 366 10.94 -26.00 7.19
C SER A 366 9.54 -26.33 7.70
N VAL A 367 8.73 -25.32 8.04
CA VAL A 367 7.37 -25.49 8.57
C VAL A 367 6.33 -24.98 7.57
N LEU A 368 6.65 -23.95 6.80
CA LEU A 368 5.78 -23.37 5.79
C LEU A 368 5.40 -24.42 4.73
N GLN A 369 4.10 -24.67 4.57
CA GLN A 369 3.61 -25.62 3.59
C GLN A 369 3.45 -24.97 2.22
N THR A 370 3.89 -25.69 1.18
CA THR A 370 3.49 -25.39 -0.20
C THR A 370 2.10 -25.93 -0.49
N GLY A 371 1.35 -25.26 -1.34
CA GLY A 371 -0.01 -25.61 -1.73
C GLY A 371 -0.99 -24.45 -1.52
N THR A 372 -2.29 -24.74 -1.53
CA THR A 372 -3.32 -23.72 -1.50
C THR A 372 -3.83 -23.48 -0.08
N TYR A 373 -3.67 -22.24 0.38
CA TYR A 373 -4.35 -21.68 1.55
C TYR A 373 -5.69 -21.09 1.08
N ARG A 374 -6.79 -21.49 1.73
CA ARG A 374 -8.14 -21.00 1.41
C ARG A 374 -8.65 -20.16 2.56
N PHE A 375 -9.05 -18.94 2.27
CA PHE A 375 -9.58 -17.99 3.23
C PHE A 375 -11.08 -17.86 3.05
N MET A 376 -11.82 -18.09 4.14
CA MET A 376 -13.26 -18.10 4.19
C MET A 376 -13.74 -17.27 5.37
N VAL A 377 -15.02 -16.88 5.35
CA VAL A 377 -15.64 -16.10 6.42
C VAL A 377 -16.93 -16.75 6.91
N ALA A 378 -17.19 -16.60 8.19
CA ALA A 378 -18.47 -16.90 8.83
C ALA A 378 -19.03 -15.64 9.51
N ASN A 379 -20.34 -15.45 9.46
CA ASN A 379 -21.00 -14.53 10.38
C ASN A 379 -21.22 -15.29 11.69
N PHE A 380 -20.33 -15.12 12.66
CA PHE A 380 -20.46 -15.80 13.94
C PHE A 380 -21.72 -15.34 14.66
N SER A 381 -21.87 -14.02 14.81
CA SER A 381 -23.07 -13.42 15.36
C SER A 381 -23.24 -11.94 14.97
N ARG A 382 -24.49 -11.51 14.77
CA ARG A 382 -24.88 -10.09 14.68
C ARG A 382 -24.17 -9.28 13.58
N ALA A 383 -23.56 -9.93 12.59
CA ALA A 383 -22.93 -9.28 11.44
C ALA A 383 -23.77 -9.41 10.15
N ASP A 384 -25.08 -9.65 10.26
CA ASP A 384 -25.95 -9.77 9.08
C ASP A 384 -25.99 -8.45 8.29
N GLY A 385 -25.87 -8.55 6.97
CA GLY A 385 -25.79 -7.41 6.05
C GLY A 385 -24.47 -6.64 6.04
N ARG A 386 -23.48 -7.02 6.86
CA ARG A 386 -22.16 -6.36 6.89
C ARG A 386 -21.35 -6.74 5.66
N LYS A 387 -20.62 -5.77 5.10
CA LYS A 387 -19.61 -6.00 4.08
C LYS A 387 -18.27 -6.30 4.75
N VAL A 388 -17.78 -7.52 4.56
CA VAL A 388 -16.41 -7.91 4.92
C VAL A 388 -15.46 -7.59 3.78
N THR A 389 -14.24 -7.23 4.14
CA THR A 389 -13.10 -7.05 3.24
C THR A 389 -11.93 -7.85 3.78
N LEU A 390 -11.49 -8.84 3.01
CA LEU A 390 -10.28 -9.63 3.28
C LEU A 390 -9.17 -9.15 2.36
N GLN A 391 -8.03 -8.83 2.95
CA GLN A 391 -6.81 -8.57 2.20
C GLN A 391 -5.74 -9.59 2.59
N VAL A 392 -5.14 -10.24 1.59
CA VAL A 392 -4.03 -11.15 1.80
C VAL A 392 -2.78 -10.58 1.16
N SER A 393 -1.70 -10.57 1.93
CA SER A 393 -0.39 -10.06 1.53
C SER A 393 0.69 -11.11 1.73
N SER A 394 1.79 -11.01 0.98
CA SER A 394 3.01 -11.74 1.25
C SER A 394 4.07 -10.83 1.87
N ASN A 395 5.01 -11.44 2.58
CA ASN A 395 6.16 -10.73 3.12
C ASN A 395 6.97 -10.00 2.03
N ASN A 396 7.10 -10.63 0.85
CA ASN A 396 7.97 -10.15 -0.23
C ASN A 396 7.28 -9.17 -1.19
N ASP A 397 5.99 -9.37 -1.47
CA ASP A 397 5.30 -8.73 -2.59
C ASP A 397 4.22 -7.74 -2.16
N GLY A 398 3.92 -7.66 -0.85
CA GLY A 398 2.82 -6.83 -0.37
C GLY A 398 1.47 -7.47 -0.64
N VAL A 399 0.43 -6.65 -0.86
CA VAL A 399 -0.92 -7.14 -1.15
C VAL A 399 -0.91 -8.04 -2.39
N LEU A 400 -1.31 -9.30 -2.21
CA LEU A 400 -1.51 -10.26 -3.30
C LEU A 400 -2.92 -10.13 -3.90
N GLY A 401 -3.92 -9.85 -3.06
CA GLY A 401 -5.30 -9.69 -3.48
C GLY A 401 -6.20 -9.20 -2.36
N THR A 402 -7.32 -8.60 -2.77
CA THR A 402 -8.41 -8.17 -1.89
C THR A 402 -9.71 -8.81 -2.38
N ALA A 403 -10.51 -9.33 -1.44
CA ALA A 403 -11.83 -9.89 -1.71
C ALA A 403 -12.85 -9.26 -0.76
N THR A 404 -14.07 -9.05 -1.23
CA THR A 404 -15.17 -8.53 -0.40
C THR A 404 -16.39 -9.41 -0.53
N ALA A 405 -17.18 -9.51 0.55
CA ALA A 405 -18.48 -10.18 0.52
C ALA A 405 -19.45 -9.49 1.48
N THR A 406 -20.75 -9.60 1.20
CA THR A 406 -21.80 -9.22 2.15
C THR A 406 -22.21 -10.46 2.93
N LEU A 407 -22.19 -10.36 4.26
CA LEU A 407 -22.60 -11.43 5.15
C LEU A 407 -24.12 -11.58 5.16
N GLY A 408 -24.58 -12.82 5.14
CA GLY A 408 -25.98 -13.17 5.41
C GLY A 408 -26.20 -13.46 6.91
N PRO A 409 -27.29 -14.16 7.27
CA PRO A 409 -27.60 -14.50 8.66
C PRO A 409 -26.47 -15.26 9.35
N ALA A 410 -26.47 -15.25 10.69
CA ALA A 410 -25.44 -15.89 11.49
C ALA A 410 -25.34 -17.40 11.17
N THR A 411 -24.12 -17.85 10.88
CA THR A 411 -23.76 -19.24 10.60
C THR A 411 -22.91 -19.86 11.72
N GLY A 412 -22.61 -19.09 12.77
CA GLY A 412 -21.76 -19.53 13.88
C GLY A 412 -20.37 -19.90 13.35
N THR A 413 -19.90 -21.11 13.63
CA THR A 413 -18.59 -21.61 13.20
C THR A 413 -18.56 -22.15 11.76
N THR A 414 -19.68 -22.09 11.03
CA THR A 414 -19.75 -22.61 9.67
C THR A 414 -19.36 -21.52 8.68
N ALA A 415 -18.11 -21.58 8.20
CA ALA A 415 -17.65 -20.72 7.11
C ALA A 415 -18.27 -21.17 5.78
N ASN A 416 -19.14 -20.32 5.23
CA ASN A 416 -19.92 -20.63 4.02
C ASN A 416 -19.58 -19.72 2.83
N ILE A 417 -18.79 -18.67 3.05
CA ILE A 417 -18.35 -17.75 2.00
C ILE A 417 -16.84 -17.89 1.83
N GLN A 418 -16.41 -18.39 0.67
CA GLN A 418 -14.99 -18.39 0.29
C GLN A 418 -14.63 -17.02 -0.30
N LEU A 419 -13.57 -16.41 0.23
CA LEU A 419 -13.14 -15.07 -0.19
C LEU A 419 -11.95 -15.14 -1.15
N LEU A 420 -10.88 -15.86 -0.78
CA LEU A 420 -9.65 -15.88 -1.57
C LEU A 420 -8.87 -17.18 -1.40
N ASN A 421 -8.16 -17.59 -2.46
CA ASN A 421 -7.20 -18.68 -2.42
C ASN A 421 -5.79 -18.14 -2.72
N VAL A 422 -4.82 -18.50 -1.90
CA VAL A 422 -3.40 -18.17 -2.12
C VAL A 422 -2.62 -19.46 -2.27
N THR A 423 -1.91 -19.60 -3.38
CA THR A 423 -1.01 -20.73 -3.63
C THR A 423 0.40 -20.33 -3.22
N VAL A 424 0.99 -21.09 -2.31
CA VAL A 424 2.41 -21.00 -1.93
C VAL A 424 3.19 -22.06 -2.69
N THR A 425 4.22 -21.65 -3.40
CA THR A 425 5.13 -22.53 -4.14
C THR A 425 6.56 -22.34 -3.66
N GLN A 426 7.39 -23.36 -3.84
CA GLN A 426 8.83 -23.28 -3.62
C GLN A 426 9.54 -23.60 -4.93
N ASP A 427 10.43 -22.70 -5.35
CA ASP A 427 11.31 -22.96 -6.49
C ASP A 427 12.29 -24.09 -6.12
N PRO A 428 12.29 -25.22 -6.85
CA PRO A 428 13.15 -26.36 -6.53
C PRO A 428 14.63 -26.09 -6.77
N ALA A 429 14.99 -25.13 -7.62
CA ALA A 429 16.37 -24.78 -7.92
C ALA A 429 16.93 -23.77 -6.92
N THR A 430 16.13 -22.80 -6.49
CA THR A 430 16.59 -21.72 -5.59
C THR A 430 16.14 -21.88 -4.14
N GLY A 431 15.18 -22.77 -3.86
CA GLY A 431 14.53 -22.92 -2.56
C GLY A 431 13.64 -21.74 -2.16
N GLN A 432 13.46 -20.74 -3.03
CA GLN A 432 12.71 -19.52 -2.74
C GLN A 432 11.21 -19.78 -2.75
N PHE A 433 10.52 -19.28 -1.72
CA PHE A 433 9.07 -19.33 -1.64
C PHE A 433 8.44 -18.16 -2.40
N ARG A 434 7.30 -18.44 -3.05
CA ARG A 434 6.46 -17.43 -3.70
C ARG A 434 5.00 -17.67 -3.33
N ALA A 435 4.24 -16.59 -3.18
CA ALA A 435 2.81 -16.63 -2.98
C ALA A 435 2.11 -15.95 -4.16
N SER A 436 1.02 -16.53 -4.63
CA SER A 436 0.23 -15.97 -5.72
C SER A 436 -1.24 -16.31 -5.56
N ILE A 437 -2.12 -15.41 -5.98
CA ILE A 437 -3.54 -15.70 -6.21
C ILE A 437 -3.71 -16.24 -7.64
N ALA A 438 -4.67 -17.14 -7.86
CA ALA A 438 -5.06 -17.47 -9.23
C ALA A 438 -5.72 -16.23 -9.86
N GLN A 439 -5.28 -15.84 -11.05
CA GLN A 439 -5.91 -14.76 -11.84
C GLN A 439 -7.22 -15.23 -12.46
#